data_AF-A0A2S2N9R3-F1
#
_entry.id   AF-A0A2S2N9R3-F1
#
_cell.length_a   1.000
_cell.length_b   1.000
_cell.length_c   1.000
_cell.angle_alpha   90.00
_cell.angle_beta   90.00
_cell.angle_gamma   90.00
#
_symmetry.space_group_name_H-M   'P 1'
#
loop_
_entity.id
_entity.type
_entity.pdbx_description
1 polymer ?
#
loop_
_entity_poly.entity_id
_entity_poly.type
_entity_poly.pdbx_seq_one_letter_code
_entity_poly.pdbx_strand_id
1 'polypeptide(L)'
;VFDRGLKAIPLSVDLWIHYMGYMKSAYPDDEDMIREQFERAVEACGIEFRSDRLWDHYIKFELECKQYSRVTEIYERLIATPTHGFLNNFECFKDYVKKYPKNKILEAVKFLELRKEVLAEIKEADAKKTHGRKIDSGSDSDDMADPIEQRTKEENLMKEKMISSRIAIHKHTAEMVALRLPYEEMVSSTLILLNILNLKTLV
;
A
#
# COMPACT_ATOMS: atom_id res chain seq x y z
N VAL A 1 3.24 1.44 -32.09
CA VAL A 1 1.82 1.86 -32.11
C VAL A 1 1.38 2.36 -30.74
N PHE A 2 1.68 1.61 -29.68
CA PHE A 2 1.42 2.01 -28.29
C PHE A 2 1.93 3.42 -27.93
N ASP A 3 3.17 3.78 -28.25
CA ASP A 3 3.68 5.14 -27.93
C ASP A 3 2.87 6.27 -28.55
N ARG A 4 2.34 6.07 -29.77
CA ARG A 4 1.48 7.07 -30.41
C ARG A 4 0.12 7.14 -29.71
N GLY A 5 -0.43 6.00 -29.31
CA GLY A 5 -1.66 5.94 -28.52
C GLY A 5 -1.52 6.59 -27.15
N LEU A 6 -0.43 6.31 -26.43
CA LEU A 6 -0.14 6.88 -25.11
C LEU A 6 0.13 8.37 -25.17
N LYS A 7 0.77 8.87 -26.25
CA LYS A 7 0.91 10.32 -26.48
C LYS A 7 -0.44 11.00 -26.77
N ALA A 8 -1.36 10.30 -27.42
CA ALA A 8 -2.67 10.84 -27.75
C ALA A 8 -3.64 10.80 -26.56
N ILE A 9 -3.62 9.73 -25.74
CA ILE A 9 -4.52 9.52 -24.61
C ILE A 9 -3.73 8.97 -23.40
N PRO A 10 -2.95 9.81 -22.71
CA PRO A 10 -2.10 9.38 -21.61
C PRO A 10 -2.89 9.02 -20.34
N LEU A 11 -4.14 9.45 -20.22
CA LEU A 11 -4.98 9.19 -19.04
C LEU A 11 -5.68 7.82 -19.06
N SER A 12 -5.58 7.08 -20.18
CA SER A 12 -6.23 5.77 -20.30
C SER A 12 -5.46 4.70 -19.52
N VAL A 13 -5.96 4.37 -18.33
CA VAL A 13 -5.42 3.29 -17.48
C VAL A 13 -5.37 1.96 -18.23
N ASP A 14 -6.42 1.59 -18.95
CA ASP A 14 -6.47 0.34 -19.72
C ASP A 14 -5.39 0.27 -20.81
N LEU A 15 -5.13 1.38 -21.50
CA LEU A 15 -4.08 1.44 -22.52
C LEU A 15 -2.69 1.24 -21.91
N TRP A 16 -2.42 1.85 -20.75
CA TRP A 16 -1.19 1.62 -20.01
C TRP A 16 -1.04 0.17 -19.55
N ILE A 17 -2.10 -0.46 -19.03
CA ILE A 17 -2.06 -1.87 -18.62
C ILE A 17 -1.73 -2.78 -19.81
N HIS A 18 -2.36 -2.55 -20.96
CA HIS A 18 -2.05 -3.30 -22.19
C HIS A 18 -0.61 -3.08 -22.66
N TYR A 19 -0.13 -1.84 -22.60
CA TYR A 19 1.26 -1.52 -22.91
C TYR A 19 2.23 -2.22 -21.95
N MET A 20 1.94 -2.26 -20.66
CA MET A 20 2.79 -2.96 -19.69
C MET A 20 2.79 -4.47 -19.90
N GLY A 21 1.65 -5.06 -20.27
CA GLY A 21 1.59 -6.47 -20.67
C GLY A 21 2.48 -6.76 -21.89
N TYR A 22 2.49 -5.87 -22.88
CA TYR A 22 3.41 -5.95 -24.02
C TYR A 22 4.87 -5.81 -23.59
N MET A 23 5.22 -4.82 -22.77
CA MET A 23 6.59 -4.59 -22.29
C MET A 23 7.15 -5.81 -21.55
N LYS A 24 6.37 -6.41 -20.65
CA LYS A 24 6.75 -7.63 -19.92
C LYS A 24 6.99 -8.83 -20.85
N SER A 25 6.25 -8.91 -21.96
CA SER A 25 6.37 -10.01 -22.94
C SER A 25 7.54 -9.79 -23.91
N ALA A 26 7.76 -8.55 -24.34
CA ALA A 26 8.79 -8.18 -25.29
C ALA A 26 10.19 -8.10 -24.66
N TYR A 27 10.27 -7.74 -23.38
CA TYR A 27 11.53 -7.49 -22.68
C TYR A 27 11.55 -8.13 -21.28
N PRO A 28 11.37 -9.45 -21.17
CA PRO A 28 11.20 -10.12 -19.87
C PRO A 28 12.44 -10.00 -18.95
N ASP A 29 13.63 -9.81 -19.53
CA ASP A 29 14.90 -9.74 -18.79
C ASP A 29 15.26 -8.30 -18.37
N ASP A 30 14.56 -7.29 -18.88
CA ASP A 30 14.87 -5.88 -18.61
C ASP A 30 13.87 -5.28 -17.60
N GLU A 31 14.05 -5.68 -16.35
CA GLU A 31 13.20 -5.22 -15.24
C GLU A 31 13.27 -3.71 -15.03
N ASP A 32 14.44 -3.10 -15.26
CA ASP A 32 14.64 -1.66 -15.06
C ASP A 32 13.87 -0.84 -16.10
N MET A 33 13.89 -1.26 -17.36
CA MET A 33 13.08 -0.60 -18.39
C MET A 33 11.57 -0.78 -18.13
N ILE A 34 11.13 -1.97 -17.73
CA ILE A 34 9.71 -2.20 -17.39
C ILE A 34 9.28 -1.29 -16.25
N ARG A 35 10.14 -1.13 -15.24
CA ARG A 35 9.90 -0.27 -14.09
C ARG A 35 9.80 1.21 -14.47
N GLU A 36 10.68 1.69 -15.33
CA GLU A 36 10.61 3.06 -15.85
C GLU A 36 9.25 3.32 -16.53
N GLN A 37 8.74 2.36 -17.30
CA GLN A 37 7.42 2.51 -17.93
C GLN A 37 6.27 2.46 -16.92
N PHE A 38 6.37 1.68 -15.83
CA PHE A 38 5.39 1.73 -14.74
C PHE A 38 5.38 3.09 -14.04
N GLU A 39 6.54 3.66 -13.74
CA GLU A 39 6.63 5.00 -13.15
C GLU A 39 6.02 6.05 -14.07
N ARG A 40 6.32 5.98 -15.37
CA ARG A 40 5.72 6.86 -16.38
C ARG A 40 4.19 6.71 -16.47
N ALA A 41 3.67 5.49 -16.31
CA ALA A 41 2.23 5.25 -16.28
C ALA A 41 1.58 5.86 -15.04
N VAL A 42 2.21 5.71 -13.87
CA VAL A 42 1.74 6.28 -12.60
C VAL A 42 1.79 7.81 -12.63
N GLU A 43 2.82 8.40 -13.22
CA GLU A 43 2.90 9.85 -13.40
C GLU A 43 1.78 10.37 -14.32
N ALA A 44 1.45 9.62 -15.38
CA ALA A 44 0.43 10.00 -16.33
C ALA A 44 -1.00 9.86 -15.78
N CYS A 45 -1.34 8.71 -15.17
CA CYS A 45 -2.72 8.39 -14.80
C CYS A 45 -2.89 7.76 -13.41
N GLY A 46 -1.86 7.80 -12.55
CA GLY A 46 -1.91 7.24 -11.20
C GLY A 46 -2.87 7.97 -10.26
N ILE A 47 -3.20 9.23 -10.52
CA ILE A 47 -4.17 10.04 -9.76
C ILE A 47 -5.62 9.86 -10.22
N GLU A 48 -5.84 9.08 -11.28
CA GLU A 48 -7.18 8.80 -11.78
C GLU A 48 -7.98 8.01 -10.75
N PHE A 49 -9.27 8.31 -10.63
CA PHE A 49 -10.11 7.71 -9.61
C PHE A 49 -10.23 6.18 -9.77
N ARG A 50 -10.09 5.67 -11.00
CA ARG A 50 -10.16 4.24 -11.35
C ARG A 50 -8.79 3.63 -11.68
N SER A 51 -7.71 4.24 -11.19
CA SER A 51 -6.33 3.77 -11.40
C SER A 51 -5.96 2.52 -10.59
N ASP A 52 -6.84 2.01 -9.72
CA ASP A 52 -6.57 0.88 -8.82
C ASP A 52 -5.92 -0.32 -9.53
N ARG A 53 -6.40 -0.66 -10.74
CA ARG A 53 -5.85 -1.77 -11.53
C ARG A 53 -4.39 -1.52 -11.97
N LEU A 54 -4.02 -0.28 -12.27
CA LEU A 54 -2.62 0.05 -12.63
C LEU A 54 -1.70 -0.20 -11.44
N TRP A 55 -2.10 0.28 -10.27
CA TRP A 55 -1.35 0.09 -9.03
C TRP A 55 -1.21 -1.38 -8.66
N ASP A 56 -2.28 -2.18 -8.80
CA ASP A 56 -2.25 -3.63 -8.59
C ASP A 56 -1.24 -4.32 -9.52
N HIS A 57 -1.22 -3.94 -10.80
CA HIS A 57 -0.26 -4.48 -11.77
C HIS A 57 1.17 -4.11 -11.40
N TYR A 58 1.39 -2.88 -10.92
CA TYR A 58 2.72 -2.43 -10.53
C TYR A 58 3.22 -3.14 -9.26
N ILE A 59 2.37 -3.26 -8.24
CA ILE A 59 2.68 -4.00 -7.00
C ILE A 59 3.01 -5.46 -7.31
N LYS A 60 2.22 -6.13 -8.18
CA LYS A 60 2.49 -7.52 -8.60
C LYS A 60 3.85 -7.65 -9.28
N PHE A 61 4.19 -6.72 -10.17
CA PHE A 61 5.49 -6.71 -10.84
C PHE A 61 6.66 -6.61 -9.85
N GLU A 62 6.64 -5.66 -8.91
CA GLU A 62 7.74 -5.55 -7.94
C GLU A 62 7.80 -6.73 -6.96
N LEU A 63 6.66 -7.35 -6.64
CA LEU A 63 6.61 -8.59 -5.87
C LEU A 63 7.24 -9.77 -6.63
N GLU A 64 7.01 -9.87 -7.94
CA GLU A 64 7.65 -10.87 -8.82
C GLU A 64 9.17 -10.66 -8.87
N CYS A 65 9.63 -9.41 -8.98
CA CYS A 65 11.05 -9.02 -8.89
C CYS A 65 11.65 -9.13 -7.48
N LYS A 66 10.84 -9.51 -6.46
CA LYS A 66 11.22 -9.61 -5.04
C LYS A 66 11.75 -8.30 -4.44
N GLN A 67 11.36 -7.16 -5.00
CA GLN A 67 11.75 -5.82 -4.55
C GLN A 67 10.79 -5.29 -3.48
N TYR A 68 10.82 -5.89 -2.29
CA TYR A 68 9.86 -5.59 -1.23
C TYR A 68 9.92 -4.13 -0.76
N SER A 69 11.10 -3.51 -0.67
CA SER A 69 11.24 -2.10 -0.28
C SER A 69 10.45 -1.18 -1.22
N ARG A 70 10.53 -1.42 -2.54
CA ARG A 70 9.80 -0.64 -3.55
C ARG A 70 8.30 -0.86 -3.45
N VAL A 71 7.85 -2.08 -3.15
CA VAL A 71 6.43 -2.36 -2.90
C VAL A 71 5.90 -1.50 -1.75
N THR A 72 6.69 -1.30 -0.68
CA THR A 72 6.32 -0.41 0.42
C THR A 72 6.15 1.03 -0.05
N GLU A 73 7.09 1.55 -0.84
CA GLU A 73 7.02 2.91 -1.40
C GLU A 73 5.81 3.09 -2.33
N ILE A 74 5.48 2.06 -3.12
CA ILE A 74 4.27 2.06 -3.95
C ILE A 74 3.01 2.10 -3.09
N TYR A 75 2.93 1.30 -2.03
CA TYR A 75 1.80 1.35 -1.10
C TYR A 75 1.68 2.70 -0.39
N GLU A 76 2.80 3.35 -0.03
CA GLU A 76 2.79 4.69 0.58
C GLU A 76 2.16 5.72 -0.36
N ARG A 77 2.53 5.69 -1.64
CA ARG A 77 1.91 6.55 -2.67
C ARG A 77 0.44 6.20 -2.90
N LEU A 78 0.10 4.92 -2.98
CA LEU A 78 -1.26 4.45 -3.23
C LEU A 78 -2.22 4.83 -2.10
N ILE A 79 -1.84 4.65 -0.83
CA ILE A 79 -2.68 4.99 0.32
C ILE A 79 -2.94 6.49 0.40
N ALA A 80 -2.00 7.32 -0.06
CA ALA A 80 -2.17 8.77 -0.15
C ALA A 80 -3.00 9.21 -1.37
N THR A 81 -3.28 8.31 -2.32
CA THR A 81 -4.01 8.64 -3.55
C THR A 81 -5.51 8.37 -3.37
N PRO A 82 -6.39 9.35 -3.63
CA PRO A 82 -7.83 9.17 -3.50
C PRO A 82 -8.40 8.40 -4.70
N THR A 83 -8.31 7.07 -4.65
CA THR A 83 -8.89 6.16 -5.64
C THR A 83 -10.25 5.64 -5.19
N HIS A 84 -11.01 5.05 -6.12
CA HIS A 84 -12.28 4.37 -5.84
C HIS A 84 -12.07 3.19 -4.89
N GLY A 85 -10.99 2.42 -5.09
CA GLY A 85 -10.63 1.27 -4.27
C GLY A 85 -9.89 1.59 -2.95
N PHE A 86 -9.88 2.83 -2.45
CA PHE A 86 -9.01 3.25 -1.34
C PHE A 86 -9.09 2.35 -0.09
N LEU A 87 -10.29 1.86 0.28
CA LEU A 87 -10.48 0.92 1.39
C LEU A 87 -9.78 -0.41 1.14
N ASN A 88 -9.99 -0.99 -0.05
CA ASN A 88 -9.36 -2.25 -0.44
C ASN A 88 -7.84 -2.13 -0.49
N ASN A 89 -7.33 -1.00 -1.01
CA ASN A 89 -5.89 -0.73 -1.08
C ASN A 89 -5.25 -0.73 0.31
N PHE A 90 -5.96 -0.18 1.32
CA PHE A 90 -5.49 -0.18 2.70
C PHE A 90 -5.57 -1.57 3.36
N GLU A 91 -6.60 -2.38 3.04
CA GLU A 91 -6.64 -3.80 3.46
C GLU A 91 -5.47 -4.60 2.86
N CYS A 92 -5.21 -4.45 1.56
CA CYS A 92 -4.08 -5.10 0.91
C CYS A 92 -2.75 -4.70 1.53
N PHE A 93 -2.57 -3.44 1.92
CA PHE A 93 -1.38 -2.99 2.67
C PHE A 93 -1.26 -3.69 4.02
N LYS A 94 -2.35 -3.77 4.80
CA LYS A 94 -2.34 -4.49 6.09
C LYS A 94 -1.95 -5.96 5.90
N ASP A 95 -2.44 -6.61 4.87
CA ASP A 95 -2.09 -8.00 4.57
C ASP A 95 -0.63 -8.15 4.09
N TYR A 96 -0.14 -7.20 3.30
CA TYR A 96 1.26 -7.13 2.90
C TYR A 96 2.20 -7.02 4.12
N VAL A 97 1.93 -6.12 5.07
CA VAL A 97 2.72 -5.95 6.30
C VAL A 97 2.69 -7.20 7.19
N LYS A 98 1.56 -7.93 7.23
CA LYS A 98 1.45 -9.19 7.96
C LYS A 98 2.25 -10.31 7.31
N LYS A 99 2.22 -10.40 5.98
CA LYS A 99 2.73 -11.52 5.18
C LYS A 99 4.25 -11.51 5.02
N TYR A 100 4.86 -10.34 4.82
CA TYR A 100 6.29 -10.26 4.48
C TYR A 100 7.18 -9.93 5.70
N PRO A 101 8.44 -10.41 5.73
CA PRO A 101 9.34 -10.15 6.84
C PRO A 101 9.82 -8.69 6.82
N LYS A 102 9.83 -8.06 7.99
CA LYS A 102 9.91 -6.60 8.16
C LYS A 102 11.28 -6.05 7.74
N ASN A 103 12.32 -6.88 7.90
CA ASN A 103 13.69 -6.61 7.44
C ASN A 103 13.84 -6.54 5.92
N LYS A 104 12.84 -6.99 5.15
CA LYS A 104 12.82 -6.85 3.67
C LYS A 104 11.89 -5.73 3.20
N ILE A 105 10.82 -5.47 3.96
CA ILE A 105 9.83 -4.43 3.66
C ILE A 105 10.40 -3.04 3.94
N LEU A 106 11.17 -2.90 5.02
CA LEU A 106 11.78 -1.65 5.44
C LEU A 106 13.26 -1.63 5.07
N GLU A 107 13.71 -0.48 4.60
CA GLU A 107 15.13 -0.17 4.50
C GLU A 107 15.81 -0.33 5.86
N ALA A 108 17.07 -0.81 5.88
CA ALA A 108 17.78 -1.17 7.10
C ALA A 108 17.81 -0.04 8.15
N VAL A 109 17.95 1.21 7.73
CA VAL A 109 17.96 2.38 8.62
C VAL A 109 16.60 2.56 9.30
N LYS A 110 15.53 2.67 8.51
CA LYS A 110 14.15 2.82 9.00
C LYS A 110 13.74 1.64 9.87
N PHE A 111 14.20 0.43 9.55
CA PHE A 111 13.95 -0.77 10.35
C PHE A 111 14.62 -0.68 11.73
N LEU A 112 15.88 -0.24 11.80
CA LEU A 112 16.59 -0.13 13.08
C LEU A 112 16.01 0.96 13.98
N GLU A 113 15.60 2.09 13.39
CA GLU A 113 14.91 3.17 14.12
C GLU A 113 13.59 2.68 14.72
N LEU A 114 12.73 2.06 13.89
CA LEU A 114 11.46 1.51 14.34
C LEU A 114 11.66 0.43 15.43
N ARG A 115 12.67 -0.42 15.26
CA ARG A 115 13.02 -1.44 16.24
C ARG A 115 13.45 -0.83 17.58
N LYS A 116 14.26 0.22 17.54
CA LYS A 116 14.71 0.93 18.74
C LYS A 116 13.53 1.54 19.51
N GLU A 117 12.58 2.14 18.81
CA GLU A 117 11.36 2.70 19.39
C GLU A 117 10.51 1.61 20.06
N VAL A 118 10.24 0.50 19.36
CA VAL A 118 9.45 -0.61 19.91
C VAL A 118 10.11 -1.22 21.14
N LEU A 119 11.44 -1.40 21.14
CA LEU A 119 12.17 -1.93 22.30
C LEU A 119 12.13 -0.96 23.49
N ALA A 120 12.13 0.36 23.25
CA ALA A 120 11.94 1.34 24.32
C ALA A 120 10.53 1.23 24.93
N GLU A 121 9.50 1.10 24.11
CA GLU A 121 8.11 0.93 24.58
C GLU A 121 7.89 -0.35 25.39
N ILE A 122 8.50 -1.46 24.97
CA ILE A 122 8.45 -2.72 25.74
C ILE A 122 9.06 -2.52 27.13
N LYS A 123 10.25 -1.89 27.21
CA LYS A 123 10.93 -1.61 28.48
C LYS A 123 10.10 -0.70 29.39
N GLU A 124 9.48 0.34 28.84
CA GLU A 124 8.62 1.24 29.61
C GLU A 124 7.36 0.53 30.12
N ALA A 125 6.74 -0.32 29.31
CA ALA A 125 5.57 -1.10 29.70
C ALA A 125 5.90 -2.08 30.85
N ASP A 126 7.08 -2.71 30.79
CA ASP A 126 7.54 -3.64 31.82
C ASP A 126 7.96 -2.91 33.12
N ALA A 127 8.51 -1.69 33.01
CA ALA A 127 8.79 -0.82 34.17
C ALA A 127 7.51 -0.32 34.88
N LYS A 128 6.42 -0.07 34.13
CA LYS A 128 5.12 0.30 34.72
C LYS A 128 4.43 -0.86 35.45
N LYS A 129 4.63 -2.11 34.99
CA LYS A 129 4.10 -3.32 35.65
C LYS A 129 4.77 -3.60 37.01
N THR A 130 6.06 -3.32 37.13
CA THR A 130 6.83 -3.52 38.36
C THR A 130 6.50 -2.49 39.45
N HIS A 131 6.11 -1.27 39.09
CA HIS A 131 5.75 -0.23 40.06
C HIS A 131 4.32 -0.36 40.64
N GLY A 132 3.46 -1.21 40.06
CA GLY A 132 2.08 -1.45 40.53
C GLY A 132 1.92 -2.62 41.51
N ARG A 133 2.92 -3.49 41.66
CA ARG A 133 2.91 -4.57 42.67
C ARG A 133 3.43 -4.01 43.99
N LYS A 134 2.50 -3.62 44.89
CA LYS A 134 2.82 -3.50 46.32
C LYS A 134 3.42 -4.82 46.78
N ILE A 135 4.58 -4.72 47.44
CA ILE A 135 5.38 -5.82 47.99
C ILE A 135 4.49 -6.63 48.95
N ASP A 136 4.08 -7.82 48.51
CA ASP A 136 3.80 -8.96 49.38
C ASP A 136 4.79 -10.07 49.04
N SER A 137 5.25 -10.70 50.11
CA SER A 137 6.45 -11.48 50.27
C SER A 137 6.44 -12.82 49.51
N GLY A 138 7.57 -13.14 48.90
CA GLY A 138 8.08 -14.51 48.80
C GLY A 138 7.60 -15.33 47.59
N SER A 139 8.20 -15.09 46.43
CA SER A 139 8.49 -16.14 45.45
C SER A 139 9.48 -15.58 44.41
N ASP A 140 10.76 -15.93 44.55
CA ASP A 140 11.74 -15.83 43.46
C ASP A 140 11.35 -16.82 42.37
N SER A 141 10.36 -16.45 41.55
CA SER A 141 10.26 -16.95 40.20
C SER A 141 10.87 -15.87 39.33
N ASP A 142 12.10 -16.10 38.87
CA ASP A 142 12.66 -15.45 37.69
C ASP A 142 11.67 -15.65 36.53
N ASP A 143 10.68 -14.76 36.42
CA ASP A 143 9.75 -14.62 35.30
C ASP A 143 10.55 -14.03 34.11
N MET A 144 11.57 -14.76 33.67
CA MET A 144 12.27 -14.51 32.42
C MET A 144 11.32 -14.96 31.31
N ALA A 145 10.45 -14.04 30.88
CA ALA A 145 9.56 -14.27 29.74
C ALA A 145 10.35 -14.92 28.59
N ASP A 146 9.82 -16.03 28.05
CA ASP A 146 10.48 -16.88 27.06
C ASP A 146 11.03 -16.02 25.90
N PRO A 147 12.33 -16.14 25.52
CA PRO A 147 12.91 -15.39 24.40
C PRO A 147 12.10 -15.45 23.09
N ILE A 148 11.30 -16.50 22.90
CA ILE A 148 10.39 -16.65 21.75
C ILE A 148 9.18 -15.72 21.86
N GLU A 149 8.61 -15.57 23.06
CA GLU A 149 7.46 -14.72 23.33
C GLU A 149 7.83 -13.24 23.18
N GLN A 150 9.01 -12.84 23.66
CA GLN A 150 9.53 -11.48 23.49
C GLN A 150 9.73 -11.11 22.01
N ARG A 151 10.31 -12.01 21.22
CA ARG A 151 10.48 -11.80 19.76
C ARG A 151 9.14 -11.66 19.04
N THR A 152 8.16 -12.47 19.42
CA THR A 152 6.81 -12.43 18.84
C THR A 152 6.11 -11.12 19.19
N LYS A 153 6.24 -10.66 20.44
CA LYS A 153 5.72 -9.37 20.92
C LYS A 153 6.37 -8.20 20.16
N GLU A 154 7.69 -8.20 20.00
CA GLU A 154 8.44 -7.21 19.21
C GLU A 154 7.93 -7.16 17.77
N GLU A 155 7.78 -8.31 17.12
CA GLU A 155 7.30 -8.39 15.75
C GLU A 155 5.86 -7.89 15.55
N ASN A 156 4.99 -8.13 16.53
CA ASN A 156 3.60 -7.67 16.47
C ASN A 156 3.49 -6.17 16.68
N LEU A 157 4.26 -5.61 17.63
CA LEU A 157 4.32 -4.17 17.86
C LEU A 157 4.89 -3.43 16.63
N MET A 158 5.90 -4.00 15.96
CA MET A 158 6.40 -3.43 14.70
C MET A 158 5.31 -3.37 13.63
N LYS A 159 4.52 -4.43 13.45
CA LYS A 159 3.39 -4.44 12.49
C LYS A 159 2.37 -3.36 12.84
N GLU A 160 2.00 -3.27 14.12
CA GLU A 160 1.00 -2.32 14.60
C GLU A 160 1.45 -0.87 14.39
N LYS A 161 2.72 -0.56 14.69
CA LYS A 161 3.29 0.77 14.44
C LYS A 161 3.29 1.15 12.97
N MET A 162 3.67 0.22 12.09
CA MET A 162 3.63 0.44 10.65
C MET A 162 2.21 0.78 10.17
N ILE A 163 1.23 -0.03 10.58
CA ILE A 163 -0.17 0.20 10.20
C ILE A 163 -0.68 1.52 10.79
N SER A 164 -0.45 1.76 12.08
CA SER A 164 -0.93 2.95 12.80
C SER A 164 -0.42 4.25 12.19
N SER A 165 0.86 4.27 11.79
CA SER A 165 1.45 5.42 11.10
C SER A 165 0.72 5.78 9.80
N ARG A 166 0.13 4.80 9.09
CA ARG A 166 -0.57 5.02 7.82
C ARG A 166 -2.08 5.22 7.98
N ILE A 167 -2.66 4.97 9.15
CA ILE A 167 -4.10 5.23 9.42
C ILE A 167 -4.43 6.71 9.24
N ALA A 168 -3.58 7.61 9.70
CA ALA A 168 -3.81 9.06 9.58
C ALA A 168 -3.89 9.50 8.11
N ILE A 169 -2.98 8.99 7.28
CA ILE A 169 -2.95 9.24 5.83
C ILE A 169 -4.23 8.67 5.19
N HIS A 170 -4.55 7.40 5.48
CA HIS A 170 -5.74 6.76 4.93
C HIS A 170 -7.04 7.50 5.30
N LYS A 171 -7.14 8.01 6.54
CA LYS A 171 -8.27 8.84 6.98
C LYS A 171 -8.37 10.13 6.15
N HIS A 172 -7.26 10.81 5.94
CA HIS A 172 -7.23 12.01 5.10
C HIS A 172 -7.64 11.68 3.65
N THR A 173 -7.13 10.59 3.08
CA THR A 173 -7.52 10.11 1.75
C THR A 173 -9.03 9.82 1.68
N ALA A 174 -9.61 9.20 2.73
CA ALA A 174 -11.04 8.93 2.80
C ALA A 174 -11.89 10.21 2.76
N GLU A 175 -11.46 11.27 3.44
CA GLU A 175 -12.11 12.58 3.39
C GLU A 175 -12.09 13.16 1.97
N MET A 176 -10.95 13.07 1.28
CA MET A 176 -10.81 13.51 -0.11
C MET A 176 -11.68 12.71 -1.08
N VAL A 177 -11.76 11.38 -0.89
CA VAL A 177 -12.64 10.51 -1.69
C VAL A 177 -14.10 10.87 -1.45
N ALA A 178 -14.52 11.10 -0.20
CA ALA A 178 -15.90 11.47 0.12
C ALA A 178 -16.34 12.77 -0.56
N LEU A 179 -15.44 13.75 -0.71
CA LEU A 179 -15.70 14.98 -1.45
C LEU A 179 -15.81 14.77 -2.97
N ARG A 180 -15.04 13.81 -3.51
CA ARG A 180 -14.95 13.55 -4.95
C ARG A 180 -16.05 12.60 -5.45
N LEU A 181 -16.49 11.65 -4.62
CA LEU A 181 -17.39 10.56 -4.99
C LEU A 181 -18.69 11.01 -5.68
N PRO A 182 -19.41 12.07 -5.23
CA PRO A 182 -20.66 12.48 -5.87
C PRO A 182 -20.48 12.92 -7.32
N TYR A 183 -19.33 13.54 -7.63
CA TYR A 183 -19.01 14.00 -8.98
C TYR A 183 -18.67 12.82 -9.89
N GLU A 184 -17.93 11.83 -9.40
CA GLU A 184 -17.55 10.64 -10.16
C GLU A 184 -18.76 9.73 -10.46
N GLU A 185 -19.72 9.64 -9.54
CA GLU A 185 -20.98 8.94 -9.75
C GLU A 185 -21.86 9.64 -10.79
N MET A 186 -21.87 10.97 -10.79
CA MET A 186 -22.59 11.76 -11.79
C MET A 186 -21.98 11.62 -13.19
N VAL A 187 -20.65 11.64 -13.30
CA VAL A 187 -19.94 11.38 -14.57
C VAL A 187 -20.23 9.97 -15.07
N SER A 188 -20.19 8.97 -14.18
CA SER A 188 -20.50 7.59 -14.55
C SER A 188 -21.95 7.43 -15.03
N SER A 189 -22.90 8.07 -14.34
CA SER A 189 -24.33 8.01 -14.69
C SER A 189 -24.66 8.74 -15.98
N THR A 190 -24.04 9.90 -16.22
CA THR A 190 -24.23 10.67 -17.46
C THR A 190 -23.64 9.95 -18.68
N LEU A 191 -22.47 9.33 -18.55
CA LEU A 191 -21.89 8.50 -19.61
C LEU A 191 -22.77 7.29 -19.94
N ILE A 192 -23.34 6.62 -18.93
CA ILE A 192 -24.28 5.51 -19.14
C ILE A 192 -25.54 5.99 -19.88
N LEU A 193 -26.11 7.13 -19.48
CA LEU A 193 -27.29 7.70 -20.14
C LEU A 193 -27.01 8.13 -21.58
N LEU A 194 -25.86 8.77 -21.86
CA LEU A 194 -25.44 9.11 -23.21
C LEU A 194 -25.25 7.86 -24.08
N ASN A 195 -24.68 6.78 -23.52
CA ASN A 195 -24.50 5.54 -24.25
C ASN A 195 -25.86 4.88 -24.58
N ILE A 196 -26.80 4.86 -23.62
CA ILE A 196 -28.17 4.37 -23.85
C ILE A 196 -28.92 5.24 -24.87
N LEU A 197 -28.76 6.56 -24.83
CA LEU A 197 -29.39 7.48 -25.78
C LEU A 197 -28.82 7.33 -27.20
N ASN A 198 -27.50 7.16 -27.34
CA ASN A 198 -26.84 6.88 -28.62
C ASN A 198 -27.27 5.50 -29.20
N LEU A 199 -27.43 4.48 -28.36
CA LEU A 199 -27.96 3.17 -28.77
C LEU A 199 -29.41 3.25 -29.27
N LYS A 200 -30.22 4.16 -28.71
CA LYS A 200 -31.63 4.36 -29.14
C LYS A 200 -31.78 5.21 -30.40
N THR A 201 -30.76 5.98 -30.80
CA THR A 201 -30.80 6.82 -32.01
C THR A 201 -30.26 6.09 -33.25
N LEU A 202 -29.68 4.91 -33.07
CA LEU A 202 -29.12 4.06 -34.14
C LEU A 202 -30.03 2.89 -34.56
N VAL A 203 -31.28 2.86 -34.07
CA VAL A 203 -32.34 1.91 -34.46
C VAL A 203 -33.52 2.69 -35.02
#